data_AF-A0A967SLF6-F1
#
_entry.id   AF-A0A967SLF6-F1
#
_cell.length_a   1.000
_cell.length_b   1.000
_cell.length_c   1.000
_cell.angle_alpha   90.00
_cell.angle_beta   90.00
_cell.angle_gamma   90.00
#
_symmetry.space_group_name_H-M   'P 1'
#
loop_
_entity.id
_entity.type
_entity.pdbx_description
1 polymer ?
#
loop_
_entity_poly.entity_id
_entity_poly.type
_entity_poly.pdbx_seq_one_letter_code
_entity_poly.pdbx_strand_id
1 'polypeptide(L)' 'MSSPVRWLLLAASVPGREAGTQRVRLWRTLKERGAAMLRDGVSLLPATEEHDRALRELAGEVEEA' A
#
# COMPACT_ATOMS: atom_id res chain seq x y z
N MET A 1 -1.05 -22.01 -21.77
CA MET A 1 -0.54 -20.62 -21.87
C MET A 1 -0.74 -19.98 -20.50
N SER A 2 0.32 -19.47 -19.85
CA SER A 2 0.19 -18.85 -18.52
C SER A 2 -0.42 -17.46 -18.68
N SER A 3 -1.48 -17.16 -17.93
CA SER A 3 -2.05 -15.80 -17.90
C SER A 3 -1.04 -14.82 -17.28
N PRO A 4 -0.96 -13.58 -17.78
CA PRO A 4 -0.04 -12.59 -17.23
C PRO A 4 -0.41 -12.27 -15.77
N VAL A 5 0.60 -12.20 -14.90
CA VAL A 5 0.42 -11.74 -13.52
C VAL A 5 0.10 -10.24 -13.55
N ARG A 6 -1.07 -9.89 -13.02
CA ARG A 6 -1.46 -8.49 -12.81
C ARG A 6 -0.93 -8.00 -11.47
N TRP A 7 -0.64 -6.71 -11.37
CA TRP A 7 -0.09 -6.09 -10.18
C TRP A 7 -0.93 -4.89 -9.77
N LEU A 8 -0.99 -4.65 -8.47
CA LEU A 8 -1.61 -3.48 -7.86
C LEU A 8 -0.52 -2.60 -7.28
N LEU A 9 -0.67 -1.28 -7.45
CA LEU A 9 0.26 -0.28 -6.96
C LEU A 9 -0.47 0.70 -6.06
N LEU A 10 0.07 0.92 -4.86
CA LEU A 10 -0.35 2.00 -3.97
C LEU A 10 0.74 3.05 -3.92
N ALA A 11 0.40 4.28 -4.30
CA ALA A 11 1.24 5.45 -4.14
C ALA A 11 0.58 6.37 -3.11
N ALA A 12 1.19 6.50 -1.93
CA ALA A 12 0.65 7.27 -0.82
C ALA A 12 1.66 8.33 -0.37
N SER A 13 1.18 9.54 -0.12
CA SER A 13 1.94 10.64 0.45
C SER A 13 1.21 11.12 1.71
N VAL A 14 1.84 10.95 2.87
CA VAL A 14 1.28 11.38 4.16
C VAL A 14 1.97 12.70 4.56
N PRO A 15 1.30 13.87 4.49
CA PRO A 15 1.89 15.16 4.84
C PRO A 15 1.89 15.42 6.36
N GLY A 16 2.81 16.28 6.84
CA GLY A 16 2.77 16.85 8.21
C GLY A 16 3.88 16.40 9.18
N ARG A 17 4.09 17.16 10.27
CA ARG A 17 5.11 16.85 11.31
C ARG A 17 4.82 15.57 12.10
N GLU A 18 3.56 15.14 12.17
CA GLU A 18 3.12 13.90 12.84
C GLU A 18 3.14 12.67 11.90
N ALA A 19 3.54 12.85 10.63
CA ALA A 19 3.56 11.82 9.60
C ALA A 19 4.46 10.62 9.94
N GLY A 20 5.37 10.73 10.92
CA GLY A 20 6.23 9.63 11.34
C GLY A 20 5.44 8.39 11.77
N THR A 21 4.42 8.56 12.62
CA THR A 21 3.65 7.42 13.16
C THR A 21 2.73 6.81 12.10
N GLN A 22 1.99 7.64 11.35
CA GLN A 22 1.09 7.17 10.31
C GLN A 22 1.84 6.51 9.15
N ARG A 23 2.95 7.11 8.68
CA ARG A 23 3.80 6.51 7.64
C ARG A 23 4.39 5.17 8.08
N VAL A 24 4.85 5.07 9.33
CA VAL A 24 5.38 3.81 9.87
C VAL A 24 4.28 2.75 9.97
N ARG A 25 3.05 3.12 10.38
CA ARG A 25 1.90 2.21 10.40
C ARG A 25 1.57 1.71 9.01
N LEU A 26 1.38 2.62 8.04
CA LEU A 26 1.09 2.28 6.65
C LEU A 26 2.15 1.32 6.08
N TRP A 27 3.43 1.66 6.27
CA TRP A 27 4.55 0.83 5.82
C TRP A 27 4.58 -0.55 6.47
N ARG A 28 4.30 -0.64 7.78
CA ARG A 28 4.24 -1.91 8.50
C ARG A 28 3.11 -2.79 7.95
N THR A 29 1.91 -2.25 7.79
CA THR A 29 0.77 -3.01 7.26
C THR A 29 1.04 -3.50 5.83
N LEU A 30 1.64 -2.67 4.98
CA LEU A 30 2.02 -3.06 3.62
C LEU A 30 3.05 -4.20 3.63
N LYS A 31 4.06 -4.12 4.49
CA LYS A 31 5.07 -5.19 4.64
C LYS A 31 4.49 -6.50 5.14
N GLU A 32 3.62 -6.45 6.14
CA GLU A 32 2.96 -7.65 6.70
C GLU A 32 2.10 -8.37 5.64
N ARG A 33 1.56 -7.61 4.67
CA ARG A 33 0.81 -8.14 3.52
C ARG A 33 1.70 -8.63 2.37
N GLY A 34 3.03 -8.59 2.53
CA GLY A 34 3.98 -9.04 1.51
C GLY A 34 4.21 -8.03 0.38
N ALA A 35 3.91 -6.75 0.59
CA ALA A 35 4.12 -5.73 -0.43
C ALA A 35 5.61 -5.51 -0.69
N ALA A 36 5.96 -5.41 -1.97
CA ALA A 36 7.28 -4.98 -2.40
C ALA A 36 7.35 -3.43 -2.39
N MET A 37 8.40 -2.87 -1.79
CA MET A 37 8.64 -1.41 -1.78
C MET A 37 9.45 -1.03 -3.00
N LEU A 38 8.86 -0.26 -3.92
CA LEU A 38 9.57 0.22 -5.12
C LEU A 38 10.43 1.45 -4.82
N ARG A 39 9.86 2.39 -4.07
CA ARG A 39 10.50 3.63 -3.60
C ARG A 39 9.71 4.16 -2.41
N ASP A 40 10.16 5.26 -1.80
CA ASP A 40 9.41 5.88 -0.71
C ASP A 40 7.97 6.24 -1.15
N GLY A 41 7.00 5.84 -0.33
CA GLY A 41 5.57 6.00 -0.59
C GLY A 41 4.99 5.14 -1.73
N VAL A 42 5.73 4.23 -2.37
CA VAL A 42 5.22 3.40 -3.48
C VAL A 42 5.41 1.90 -3.23
N SER A 43 4.30 1.17 -3.30
CA SER A 43 4.19 -0.24 -2.90
C SER A 43 3.48 -1.08 -3.95
N LEU A 44 3.90 -2.34 -4.10
CA LEU A 44 3.35 -3.30 -5.07
C LEU A 44 2.87 -4.58 -4.42
N LEU A 45 1.73 -5.12 -4.89
CA LEU A 45 1.20 -6.43 -4.54
C LEU A 45 0.71 -7.17 -5.79
N PRO A 46 0.78 -8.53 -5.85
CA PRO A 46 0.09 -9.29 -6.87
C PRO A 46 -1.41 -8.99 -6.86
N ALA A 47 -2.05 -8.87 -8.01
CA ALA A 47 -3.47 -8.56 -8.09
C ALA A 47 -4.33 -9.76 -7.70
N THR A 48 -4.76 -9.76 -6.44
CA THR A 48 -5.81 -10.63 -5.89
C THR A 48 -6.94 -9.74 -5.37
N GLU A 49 -8.14 -10.28 -5.24
CA GLU A 49 -9.27 -9.53 -4.66
C GLU A 49 -9.00 -9.09 -3.22
N GLU A 50 -8.25 -9.90 -2.46
CA GLU A 50 -7.85 -9.57 -1.10
C GLU A 50 -6.89 -8.36 -1.06
N HIS A 51 -5.87 -8.34 -1.94
CA HIS A 51 -4.95 -7.22 -2.01
C HIS A 51 -5.63 -5.95 -2.53
N ASP A 52 -6.56 -6.04 -3.49
CA ASP A 52 -7.31 -4.87 -3.98
C ASP A 52 -8.14 -4.25 -2.85
N ARG A 53 -8.92 -5.06 -2.13
CA ARG A 53 -9.70 -4.58 -0.98
C ARG A 53 -8.81 -3.95 0.09
N ALA A 54 -7.72 -4.62 0.46
CA ALA A 54 -6.80 -4.12 1.49
C ALA A 54 -6.13 -2.79 1.09
N LEU A 55 -5.73 -2.63 -0.18
CA LEU A 55 -5.14 -1.38 -0.65
C LEU A 55 -6.16 -0.24 -0.69
N ARG A 56 -7.43 -0.52 -1.01
CA ARG A 56 -8.51 0.48 -0.96
C ARG A 56 -8.81 0.94 0.46
N GLU A 57 -8.87 0.01 1.41
CA GLU A 57 -9.05 0.33 2.83
C GLU A 57 -7.91 1.21 3.34
N LEU A 58 -6.66 0.81 3.06
CA LEU A 58 -5.47 1.59 3.42
C LEU A 58 -5.44 2.97 2.76
N ALA A 59 -5.91 3.08 1.51
CA ALA A 59 -6.00 4.38 0.83
C ALA A 59 -7.02 5.29 1.53
N GLY A 60 -8.19 4.75 1.91
CA GLY A 60 -9.19 5.51 2.67
C GLY A 60 -8.67 5.98 4.03
N GLU A 61 -7.98 5.12 4.78
CA GLU A 61 -7.35 5.50 6.05
C GLU A 61 -6.34 6.65 5.91
N VAL A 62 -5.62 6.71 4.79
CA VAL A 62 -4.65 7.77 4.51
C VAL A 62 -5.33 9.06 4.06
N GLU A 63 -6.48 8.99 3.39
CA GLU A 63 -7.25 10.16 2.95
C GLU A 63 -8.03 10.84 4.09
N GLU A 64 -8.48 10.07 5.08
CA GLU A 64 -9.22 10.57 6.26
C GLU A 64 -8.30 11.14 7.37
N ALA A 65 -7.01 10.83 7.30
CA ALA A 65 -5.97 11.19 8.27
C ALA A 65 -5.42 12.61 8.10
#